data_AF-A0A9P3IBN1-F1
#
_entry.id   AF-A0A9P3IBN1-F1
#
_cell.length_a   1.000
_cell.length_b   1.000
_cell.length_c   1.000
_cell.angle_alpha   90.00
_cell.angle_beta   90.00
_cell.angle_gamma   90.00
#
_symmetry.space_group_name_H-M   'P 1'
#
loop_
_entity.id
_entity.type
_entity.pdbx_description
1 polymer ?
#
loop_
_entity_poly.entity_id
_entity_poly.type
_entity_poly.pdbx_seq_one_letter_code
_entity_poly.pdbx_strand_id
1 'polypeptide(L)' 'LCSFENLLGSSQAGKIYLVDLAGSEKVDKTGAEGRLLDEAKMINKSLSALGNVINALTSGVDPILLLKYPV' A
#
# COMPACT_ATOMS: atom_id res chain seq x y z
N LEU A 1 -31.36 -41.92 4.17
CA LEU A 1 -29.94 -41.68 3.80
C LEU A 1 -29.71 -40.21 3.37
N CYS A 2 -30.38 -39.26 4.04
CA CYS A 2 -30.06 -37.84 3.91
C CYS A 2 -29.64 -37.35 5.30
N SER A 3 -28.69 -36.41 5.34
CA SER A 3 -28.12 -35.73 6.52
C SER A 3 -26.81 -36.31 7.08
N PHE A 4 -25.70 -36.22 6.34
CA PHE A 4 -24.35 -36.26 6.94
C PHE A 4 -23.29 -35.32 6.32
N GLU A 5 -23.63 -34.39 5.42
CA GLU A 5 -22.62 -33.56 4.75
C GLU A 5 -22.39 -32.14 5.31
N ASN A 6 -23.12 -31.68 6.33
CA ASN A 6 -23.04 -30.28 6.80
C ASN A 6 -22.35 -30.07 8.17
N LEU A 7 -21.52 -31.00 8.65
CA LEU A 7 -20.77 -30.83 9.92
C LEU A 7 -19.32 -30.34 9.72
N LEU A 8 -18.91 -30.01 8.50
CA LEU A 8 -17.63 -29.33 8.24
C LEU A 8 -17.93 -27.84 8.10
N GLY A 9 -18.10 -27.17 9.24
CA GLY A 9 -18.34 -25.73 9.28
C GLY A 9 -17.32 -25.00 8.38
N SER A 10 -17.81 -24.21 7.44
CA SER A 10 -16.96 -23.45 6.52
C SER A 10 -16.07 -22.51 7.35
N SER A 11 -14.80 -22.87 7.49
CA SER A 11 -13.83 -21.99 8.14
C SER A 11 -13.57 -20.79 7.22
N GLN A 12 -14.10 -19.64 7.58
CA GLN A 12 -13.79 -18.37 6.91
C GLN A 12 -12.65 -17.69 7.65
N ALA A 13 -11.52 -17.53 6.96
CA ALA A 13 -10.38 -16.75 7.44
C ALA A 13 -10.39 -15.37 6.75
N GLY A 14 -10.57 -14.31 7.54
CA GLY A 14 -10.37 -12.92 7.09
C GLY A 14 -8.97 -12.42 7.44
N LYS A 15 -8.38 -11.60 6.57
CA LYS A 15 -7.15 -10.85 6.89
C LYS A 15 -7.49 -9.37 6.94
N ILE A 16 -7.19 -8.74 8.08
CA ILE A 16 -7.31 -7.30 8.28
C ILE A 16 -5.90 -6.75 8.47
N TYR A 17 -5.58 -5.70 7.73
CA TYR A 17 -4.33 -4.96 7.89
C TYR A 17 -4.67 -3.60 8.48
N LEU A 18 -4.22 -3.35 9.71
CA LEU A 18 -4.22 -2.02 10.32
C LEU A 18 -2.82 -1.42 10.12
N VAL A 19 -2.75 -0.35 9.34
CA VAL A 19 -1.48 0.29 8.95
C VAL A 19 -1.52 1.75 9.37
N ASP A 20 -0.50 2.19 10.08
CA ASP A 20 -0.23 3.60 10.36
C ASP A 20 0.86 4.09 9.41
N LEU A 21 0.62 5.22 8.75
CA LEU A 21 1.50 5.77 7.72
C LEU A 21 2.06 7.12 8.17
N ALA A 22 3.34 7.34 7.88
CA ALA A 22 3.98 8.63 8.08
C ALA A 22 3.42 9.71 7.14
N GLY A 23 3.78 10.97 7.41
CA GLY A 23 3.36 12.11 6.63
C GLY A 23 3.88 12.10 5.19
N SER A 24 3.07 12.62 4.26
CA SER A 24 3.37 12.70 2.82
C SER A 24 3.83 14.10 2.39
N GLU A 25 4.35 14.90 3.33
CA GLU A 25 4.79 16.25 3.07
C GLU A 25 5.98 16.31 2.09
N LYS A 26 5.98 17.35 1.25
CA LYS A 26 7.09 17.62 0.35
C LYS A 26 8.32 18.02 1.16
N VAL A 27 9.40 17.29 0.95
CA VAL A 27 10.73 17.53 1.52
C VAL A 27 11.18 18.99 1.34
N ASP A 28 10.91 19.59 0.17
CA ASP A 28 11.30 20.99 -0.12
C ASP A 28 10.66 22.01 0.84
N LYS A 29 9.58 21.65 1.54
CA LYS A 29 8.89 22.52 2.51
C LYS A 29 9.35 22.32 3.94
N THR A 30 10.12 21.26 4.23
CA THR A 30 10.49 20.90 5.60
C THR A 30 11.85 21.47 6.01
N GLY A 31 12.67 21.92 5.06
CA GLY A 31 14.05 22.35 5.33
C GLY A 31 14.93 21.21 5.88
N ALA A 32 14.54 19.96 5.63
CA ALA A 32 15.29 18.80 6.10
C ALA A 32 16.62 18.69 5.35
N GLU A 33 17.70 18.45 6.10
CA GLU A 33 19.06 18.31 5.58
C GLU A 33 19.72 17.02 6.06
N GLY A 34 20.76 16.59 5.33
CA GLY A 34 21.57 15.42 5.66
C GLY A 34 20.72 14.16 5.91
N ARG A 35 20.84 13.58 7.11
CA ARG A 35 20.15 12.34 7.46
C ARG A 35 18.62 12.47 7.47
N LEU A 36 18.09 13.62 7.88
CA LEU A 36 16.64 13.85 7.89
C LEU A 36 16.08 13.96 6.48
N LEU A 37 16.87 14.54 5.56
CA LEU A 37 16.53 14.58 4.14
C LEU A 37 16.44 13.17 3.54
N ASP A 38 17.39 12.30 3.88
CA ASP A 38 17.40 10.92 3.39
C ASP A 38 16.23 10.10 3.94
N GLU A 39 15.88 10.29 5.22
CA GLU A 39 14.70 9.68 5.82
C GLU A 39 13.40 10.17 5.15
N ALA A 40 13.25 11.48 4.96
CA ALA A 40 12.07 12.07 4.32
C ALA A 40 11.92 11.61 2.86
N LYS A 41 13.02 11.41 2.13
CA LYS A 41 13.00 10.81 0.79
C LYS A 41 12.49 9.37 0.81
N MET A 42 12.92 8.57 1.78
CA MET A 42 12.50 7.17 1.89
C MET A 42 11.03 7.04 2.29
N ILE A 43 10.53 7.88 3.19
CA ILE A 43 9.11 7.98 3.54
C ILE A 43 8.29 8.32 2.28
N ASN A 44 8.66 9.38 1.56
CA ASN A 44 7.93 9.77 0.36
C ASN A 44 8.00 8.71 -0.74
N LYS A 45 9.13 8.02 -0.89
CA LYS A 45 9.26 6.92 -1.86
C LYS A 45 8.26 5.79 -1.60
N SER A 46 8.07 5.36 -0.35
CA SER A 46 7.11 4.30 -0.03
C SER A 46 5.66 4.75 -0.19
N LEU A 47 5.34 6.00 0.17
CA LEU A 47 4.01 6.58 0.00
C LEU A 47 3.64 6.78 -1.48
N SER A 48 4.58 7.24 -2.32
CA SER A 48 4.36 7.32 -3.77
C SER A 48 4.16 5.95 -4.40
N ALA A 49 4.91 4.93 -3.96
CA ALA A 49 4.70 3.56 -4.42
C ALA A 49 3.28 3.05 -4.08
N LEU A 50 2.79 3.32 -2.87
CA LEU A 50 1.42 3.01 -2.48
C LEU A 50 0.40 3.73 -3.36
N GLY A 51 0.59 5.04 -3.60
CA GLY A 51 -0.26 5.82 -4.50
C GLY A 51 -0.31 5.28 -5.92
N ASN A 52 0.83 4.86 -6.47
CA ASN A 52 0.91 4.24 -7.80
C ASN A 52 0.13 2.93 -7.86
N VAL A 53 0.20 2.09 -6.83
CA VAL A 53 -0.58 0.85 -6.76
C VAL A 53 -2.08 1.13 -6.72
N ILE A 54 -2.53 2.10 -5.91
CA ILE A 54 -3.94 2.48 -5.83
C ILE A 54 -4.44 3.03 -7.18
N ASN A 55 -3.64 3.90 -7.82
CA ASN A 55 -3.97 4.45 -9.13
C ASN A 55 -4.09 3.34 -10.18
N ALA A 56 -3.16 2.38 -10.19
CA ALA A 56 -3.20 1.22 -11.09
C ALA A 56 -4.51 0.43 -10.97
N LEU A 57 -4.87 0.10 -9.72
CA LEU A 57 -6.07 -0.68 -9.40
C LEU A 57 -7.37 0.06 -9.79
N THR A 58 -7.37 1.39 -9.76
CA THR A 58 -8.55 2.21 -10.07
C THR A 58 -8.68 2.58 -11.54
N SER A 59 -7.55 2.74 -12.25
CA SER A 59 -7.56 3.10 -13.68
C SER A 59 -7.55 1.88 -14.61
N GLY A 60 -7.48 0.66 -14.07
CA GLY A 60 -7.36 -0.57 -14.87
C GLY A 60 -6.02 -0.70 -15.60
N VAL A 61 -5.00 0.01 -15.15
CA VAL A 61 -3.64 -0.04 -15.69
C VAL A 61 -2.84 -1.04 -14.86
N ASP A 62 -1.99 -1.84 -15.51
CA ASP A 62 -1.14 -2.80 -14.80
C ASP A 62 -0.26 -2.07 -13.75
N PRO A 63 -0.31 -2.45 -12.47
CA PRO A 63 0.50 -1.83 -11.41
C PRO A 63 2.00 -1.82 -11.72
N ILE A 64 2.49 -2.81 -12.47
CA ILE A 64 3.91 -2.91 -12.82
C ILE A 64 4.33 -1.78 -13.78
N LEU A 65 3.40 -1.28 -14.61
CA LEU A 65 3.67 -0.16 -15.53
C LEU A 65 3.83 1.18 -14.80
N LEU A 66 3.06 1.41 -13.74
CA LEU A 66 3.13 2.66 -12.95
C LEU A 66 4.35 2.71 -12.02
N LEU A 67 4.93 1.56 -11.66
CA LEU A 67 6.19 1.52 -10.92
C LEU A 67 7.41 1.88 -11.79
N LYS A 68 7.32 1.76 -13.12
CA LYS A 68 8.39 2.19 -14.05
C LYS A 68 8.42 3.71 -14.25
N TYR A 69 7.28 4.38 -14.12
CA TYR A 69 7.15 5.82 -14.28
C TYR A 69 6.40 6.40 -13.07
N PRO A 70 7.08 6.55 -11.93
CA PRO A 70 6.47 7.17 -10.77
C PRO A 70 6.09 8.62 -11.07
N VAL A 71 4.95 9.05 -10.53
CA VAL A 71 4.53 10.46 -10.49
C VAL A 71 5.47 11.26 -9.59
#